data_AF-A0A2A4Y4X0-F1
#
_entry.id   AF-A0A2A4Y4X0-F1
#
_cell.length_a   1.000
_cell.length_b   1.000
_cell.length_c   1.000
_cell.angle_alpha   90.00
_cell.angle_beta   90.00
_cell.angle_gamma   90.00
#
_symmetry.space_group_name_H-M   'P 1'
#
loop_
_entity.id
_entity.type
_entity.pdbx_description
1 polymer ?
#
loop_
_entity_poly.entity_id
_entity_poly.type
_entity_poly.pdbx_seq_one_letter_code
_entity_poly.pdbx_strand_id
1 'polypeptide(L)' 'MSKTTNKDPRFNLRIPVEIKKWLAVNAIEEGRSMTSEIIVRLERCMREEQAQAAKEGQ' A
#
# COMPACT_ATOMS: atom_id res chain seq x y z
N MET A 1 8.04 -24.83 12.22
CA MET A 1 7.37 -23.64 11.66
C MET A 1 8.06 -22.39 12.22
N SER A 2 9.09 -21.89 11.54
CA SER A 2 9.76 -20.65 11.95
C SER A 2 8.86 -19.46 11.62
N LYS A 3 8.33 -18.80 12.66
CA LYS A 3 7.75 -17.46 12.53
C LYS A 3 8.91 -16.50 12.29
N THR A 4 9.19 -16.16 11.04
CA THR A 4 10.07 -15.04 10.71
C THR A 4 9.34 -13.77 11.14
N THR A 5 9.58 -13.30 12.37
CA THR A 5 9.09 -12.00 12.81
C THR A 5 9.81 -10.96 11.96
N ASN A 6 9.11 -10.46 10.95
CA ASN A 6 9.57 -9.37 10.14
C ASN A 6 9.90 -8.19 11.07
N LYS A 7 11.17 -7.76 11.10
CA LYS A 7 11.69 -6.70 11.98
C LYS A 7 11.43 -5.31 11.38
N ASP A 8 10.47 -5.18 10.47
CA ASP A 8 10.13 -3.89 9.91
C ASP A 8 9.57 -2.95 11.00
N PRO A 9 10.08 -1.72 11.11
CA PRO A 9 9.57 -0.75 12.07
C PRO A 9 8.11 -0.45 11.74
N ARG A 10 7.25 -0.53 12.77
CA ARG A 10 5.83 -0.20 12.62
C ARG A 10 5.68 1.27 12.24
N PHE A 11 4.98 1.52 11.13
CA PHE A 11 4.65 2.87 10.67
C PHE A 11 3.20 3.22 11.04
N ASN A 12 3.02 4.26 11.86
CA ASN A 12 1.70 4.73 12.27
C ASN A 12 1.20 5.80 11.29
N LEU A 13 0.47 5.35 10.26
CA LEU A 13 -0.11 6.22 9.25
C LEU A 13 -1.38 6.92 9.76
N ARG A 14 -1.40 8.27 9.74
CA ARG A 14 -2.60 9.08 9.98
C ARG A 14 -3.23 9.46 8.65
N ILE A 15 -4.49 9.07 8.46
CA ILE A 15 -5.26 9.39 7.26
C ILE A 15 -6.68 9.85 7.64
N PRO A 16 -7.31 10.68 6.80
CA PRO A 16 -8.73 11.01 6.93
C PRO A 16 -9.62 9.77 7.06
N VAL A 17 -10.71 9.91 7.83
CA VAL A 17 -11.64 8.81 8.11
C VAL A 17 -12.29 8.26 6.84
N GLU A 18 -12.58 9.13 5.88
CA GLU A 18 -13.19 8.75 4.62
C GLU A 18 -12.27 7.82 3.81
N ILE A 19 -10.99 8.18 3.71
CA ILE A 19 -9.97 7.35 3.04
C ILE A 19 -9.80 6.01 3.76
N LYS A 20 -9.80 6.01 5.10
CA LYS A 20 -9.72 4.77 5.88
C LYS A 20 -10.90 3.84 5.61
N LYS A 21 -12.12 4.37 5.51
CA LYS A 21 -13.33 3.59 5.18
C LYS A 21 -13.24 3.03 3.77
N TRP A 22 -12.85 3.86 2.81
CA TRP A 22 -12.68 3.45 1.42
C TRP A 22 -11.67 2.30 1.30
N LEU A 23 -10.48 2.43 1.92
CA LEU A 23 -9.47 1.38 1.93
C LEU A 23 -9.99 0.07 2.56
N ALA A 24 -10.79 0.15 3.63
CA ALA A 24 -11.35 -1.02 4.29
C ALA A 24 -12.33 -1.80 3.40
N VAL A 25 -13.18 -1.09 2.65
CA VAL A 25 -14.10 -1.71 1.67
C VAL A 25 -13.31 -2.44 0.59
N ASN A 26 -12.34 -1.76 -0.03
CA ASN A 26 -11.52 -2.35 -1.08
C ASN A 26 -10.71 -3.56 -0.59
N ALA A 27 -10.16 -3.50 0.62
CA ALA A 27 -9.44 -4.62 1.19
C ALA A 27 -10.33 -5.88 1.32
N ILE A 28 -11.60 -5.70 1.72
CA ILE A 28 -12.58 -6.78 1.80
C ILE A 28 -12.91 -7.33 0.40
N GLU A 29 -13.18 -6.45 -0.56
CA GLU A 29 -13.51 -6.83 -1.94
C GLU A 29 -12.37 -7.62 -2.61
N GLU A 30 -11.12 -7.23 -2.36
CA GLU A 30 -9.92 -7.87 -2.89
C GLU A 30 -9.47 -9.10 -2.07
N GLY A 31 -10.12 -9.40 -0.95
CA GLY A 31 -9.75 -10.50 -0.06
C GLY A 31 -8.39 -10.33 0.63
N ARG A 32 -7.96 -9.07 0.84
CA ARG A 32 -6.67 -8.72 1.45
C ARG A 32 -6.85 -8.11 2.83
N SER A 33 -5.78 -8.14 3.64
CA SER A 33 -5.73 -7.34 4.86
C SER A 33 -5.61 -5.85 4.51
N MET A 34 -6.06 -4.97 5.42
CA MET A 34 -5.94 -3.52 5.27
C MET A 34 -4.48 -3.10 4.98
N THR A 35 -3.52 -3.68 5.69
CA THR A 35 -2.10 -3.39 5.50
C THR A 35 -1.63 -3.83 4.11
N SER A 36 -2.00 -5.04 3.69
CA SER A 36 -1.64 -5.56 2.36
C SER A 36 -2.19 -4.66 1.25
N GLU A 37 -3.44 -4.23 1.39
CA GLU A 37 -4.08 -3.36 0.42
C GLU A 37 -3.43 -1.97 0.33
N ILE A 38 -3.01 -1.41 1.47
CA ILE A 38 -2.22 -0.16 1.49
C ILE A 38 -0.88 -0.37 0.76
N ILE A 39 -0.17 -1.47 1.01
CA ILE A 39 1.10 -1.76 0.36
C ILE A 39 0.93 -1.90 -1.15
N VAL A 40 -0.04 -2.70 -1.60
CA VAL A 40 -0.32 -2.91 -3.04
C VAL A 40 -0.58 -1.59 -3.76
N ARG A 41 -1.37 -0.71 -3.15
CA ARG A 41 -1.65 0.62 -3.70
C ARG A 41 -0.39 1.49 -3.77
N LEU A 42 0.39 1.55 -2.71
CA LEU A 42 1.63 2.34 -2.68
C LEU A 42 2.65 1.84 -3.71
N GLU A 43 2.84 0.52 -3.81
CA GLU A 43 3.71 -0.08 -4.81
C GLU A 43 3.25 0.23 -6.24
N ARG A 44 1.93 0.26 -6.48
CA ARG A 44 1.38 0.66 -7.77
C ARG A 44 1.72 2.12 -8.09
N CYS A 45 1.50 3.04 -7.15
CA CYS A 45 1.87 4.45 -7.33
C CYS A 45 3.37 4.60 -7.59
N MET A 46 4.23 3.90 -6.85
CA MET A 46 5.67 3.93 -7.06
C MET A 46 6.08 3.49 -8.47
N ARG A 47 5.47 2.41 -9.00
CA ARG A 47 5.73 1.94 -10.37
C ARG A 47 5.26 2.94 -11.42
N GLU A 48 4.11 3.56 -11.20
CA GLU A 48 3.54 4.58 -12.09
C GLU A 48 4.44 5.84 -12.13
N GLU A 49 4.92 6.31 -10.98
CA GLU A 49 5.87 7.43 -10.88
C GLU A 49 7.21 7.14 -11.58
N GLN A 50 7.77 5.95 -11.36
CA GLN A 50 9.02 5.53 -12.04
C GLN A 50 8.85 5.46 -13.55
N ALA A 51 7.72 4.91 -14.01
CA ALA A 51 7.41 4.85 -15.44
C ALA A 51 7.22 6.24 -16.06
N GLN A 52 6.70 7.20 -15.30
CA GLN A 52 6.55 8.59 -15.75
C GLN A 52 7.90 9.31 -15.83
N ALA A 53 8.74 9.19 -14.80
CA ALA A 53 10.07 9.79 -14.78
C ALA A 53 10.97 9.28 -15.94
N ALA A 54 10.85 8.00 -16.31
CA ALA A 54 11.57 7.44 -17.44
C ALA A 54 11.11 7.99 -18.81
N LYS A 55 9.86 8.45 -18.93
CA LYS A 55 9.31 9.03 -20.16
C LYS A 55 9.66 10.50 -20.33
N GLU A 56 9.81 11.25 -19.23
CA GLU A 56 10.12 12.67 -19.27
C GLU A 56 11.62 12.96 -19.50
N GLY A 57 12.48 11.95 -19.32
CA GLY A 57 13.91 12.02 -19.63
C GLY A 57 14.30 11.55 -21.04
N GLN A 58 13.34 11.32 -21.94
CA GLN A 58 13.55 10.91 -23.33
C GLN A 58 13.22 12.01 -24.34
#